data_AF-A0A0Q3S3V8-F1
#
_entry.id   AF-A0A0Q3S3V8-F1
#
_cell.length_a   1.000
_cell.length_b   1.000
_cell.length_c   1.000
_cell.angle_alpha   90.00
_cell.angle_beta   90.00
_cell.angle_gamma   90.00
#
_symmetry.space_group_name_H-M   'P 1'
#
loop_
_entity.id
_entity.type
_entity.pdbx_description
1 polymer ?
#
loop_
_entity_poly.entity_id
_entity_poly.type
_entity_poly.pdbx_seq_one_letter_code
_entity_poly.pdbx_strand_id
1 'polypeptide(L)' 'MINLTRLNGKEFLLNALYIETVESFPDTTITLTNGHKYVALESREDVAKKIAQFYKEIHILSNPHLRGEEHEE' A
#
# COMPACT_ATOMS: atom_id res chain seq x y z
N MET A 1 -7.66 -1.09 -3.26
CA MET A 1 -7.87 -0.53 -1.90
C MET A 1 -7.25 -1.49 -0.90
N ILE A 2 -6.69 -1.02 0.21
CA ILE A 2 -6.21 -1.84 1.32
C ILE A 2 -7.08 -1.57 2.56
N ASN A 3 -7.40 -2.61 3.33
CA ASN A 3 -8.15 -2.46 4.59
C ASN A 3 -7.20 -2.12 5.73
N LEU A 4 -7.54 -1.11 6.51
CA LEU A 4 -6.77 -0.61 7.64
C LEU A 4 -7.69 -0.29 8.82
N THR A 5 -7.11 -0.14 10.00
CA THR A 5 -7.87 0.12 11.23
C THR A 5 -7.36 1.39 11.87
N ARG A 6 -8.25 2.33 12.19
CA ARG A 6 -7.89 3.53 12.95
C ARG A 6 -7.61 3.15 14.41
N LEU A 7 -6.94 4.04 15.15
CA LEU A 7 -6.68 3.86 16.59
C LEU A 7 -7.96 3.67 17.44
N ASN A 8 -9.11 4.12 16.95
CA ASN A 8 -10.40 3.92 17.61
C ASN A 8 -11.10 2.60 17.23
N GLY A 9 -10.40 1.68 16.57
CA GLY A 9 -10.91 0.36 16.17
C GLY A 9 -11.81 0.36 14.93
N LYS A 10 -12.10 1.51 14.32
CA LYS A 10 -12.91 1.55 13.09
C LYS A 10 -12.07 1.19 11.87
N GLU A 11 -12.55 0.22 11.12
CA GLU A 11 -11.99 -0.16 9.82
C GLU A 11 -12.27 0.90 8.74
N PHE A 12 -11.35 1.03 7.80
CA PHE A 12 -11.50 1.86 6.62
C PHE A 12 -10.67 1.32 5.45
N LEU A 13 -11.18 1.53 4.24
CA LEU A 13 -10.46 1.24 3.02
C LEU A 13 -9.65 2.47 2.59
N LEU A 14 -8.37 2.26 2.28
CA LEU A 14 -7.47 3.30 1.77
C LEU A 14 -6.98 2.96 0.36
N ASN A 15 -6.86 3.97 -0.50
CA ASN A 15 -6.29 3.78 -1.82
C ASN A 15 -4.76 3.70 -1.73
N ALA A 16 -4.20 2.51 -1.98
CA ALA A 16 -2.76 2.27 -1.95
C ALA A 16 -1.99 2.95 -3.08
N LEU A 17 -2.63 3.33 -4.19
CA LEU A 17 -1.97 4.08 -5.27
C LEU A 17 -1.64 5.52 -4.90
N TYR A 18 -2.30 6.07 -3.88
CA TYR A 18 -2.09 7.44 -3.42
C TYR A 18 -1.28 7.54 -2.14
N ILE A 19 -0.77 6.43 -1.62
CA ILE A 19 0.12 6.45 -0.47
C ILE A 19 1.48 6.95 -0.92
N GLU A 20 1.96 8.02 -0.29
CA GLU A 20 3.27 8.61 -0.54
C GLU A 20 4.31 8.07 0.44
N THR A 21 4.01 8.13 1.74
CA THR A 21 4.92 7.62 2.79
C THR A 21 4.16 6.83 3.85
N VAL A 22 4.86 5.86 4.45
CA VAL A 22 4.43 5.15 5.66
C VAL A 22 5.56 5.20 6.67
N GLU A 23 5.34 5.91 7.77
CA GLU A 23 6.31 6.15 8.84
C GLU A 23 5.76 5.62 10.16
N SER A 24 6.62 5.28 11.11
CA SER A 24 6.19 4.69 12.39
C SER A 24 6.96 5.29 13.55
N PHE A 25 6.40 6.29 14.24
CA PHE A 25 6.92 6.85 15.51
C PHE A 25 5.88 7.78 16.18
N PRO A 26 5.26 7.43 17.33
CA PRO A 26 5.14 6.10 17.95
C PRO A 26 4.12 5.19 17.25
N ASP A 27 3.18 5.78 16.50
CA ASP A 27 2.14 5.10 15.74
C ASP A 27 2.47 5.10 14.24
N THR A 28 1.84 4.20 13.48
CA THR A 28 1.98 4.16 12.01
C THR A 28 1.18 5.29 11.36
N THR A 29 1.89 6.24 10.76
CA THR A 29 1.31 7.35 9.99
C THR A 29 1.47 7.10 8.51
N ILE A 30 0.37 7.20 7.77
CA ILE A 30 0.31 7.06 6.32
C ILE A 30 0.00 8.43 5.73
N THR A 31 0.93 8.97 4.94
CA THR A 31 0.76 10.23 4.23
C THR A 31 0.36 9.93 2.78
N LEU A 32 -0.67 10.61 2.30
CA LEU A 32 -1.10 10.54 0.90
C LEU A 32 -0.42 11.62 0.07
N THR A 33 -0.41 11.44 -1.25
CA THR A 33 0.19 12.37 -2.23
C THR A 33 -0.38 13.79 -2.24
N ASN A 34 -1.53 14.00 -1.59
CA ASN A 34 -2.15 15.31 -1.39
C ASN A 34 -1.85 15.91 0.00
N GLY A 35 -0.93 15.31 0.77
CA GLY A 35 -0.56 15.73 2.12
C GLY A 35 -1.51 15.27 3.23
N HIS A 36 -2.64 14.62 2.92
CA HIS A 36 -3.54 14.10 3.95
C HIS A 36 -2.89 12.93 4.71
N LYS A 37 -3.09 12.87 6.02
CA LYS A 37 -2.49 11.86 6.89
C LYS A 37 -3.54 11.00 7.57
N TYR A 38 -3.24 9.71 7.69
CA TYR A 38 -4.01 8.74 8.46
C TYR A 38 -3.09 8.09 9.50
N VAL A 39 -3.64 7.81 10.68
CA VAL A 39 -2.95 7.01 11.69
C VAL A 39 -3.66 5.67 11.79
N ALA A 40 -2.89 4.59 11.67
CA ALA A 40 -3.38 3.22 11.61
C ALA A 40 -2.84 2.40 12.78
N LEU A 41 -3.61 1.39 13.21
CA LEU A 41 -3.19 0.41 14.22
C LEU A 41 -2.21 -0.62 13.65
N GLU A 42 -2.25 -0.84 12.34
CA GLU A 42 -1.31 -1.72 11.66
C GLU A 42 0.13 -1.23 11.81
N SER A 43 1.07 -2.17 11.94
CA SER A 43 2.49 -1.85 11.85
C SER A 43 2.85 -1.37 10.44
N ARG A 44 3.94 -0.61 10.32
CA ARG A 44 4.51 -0.22 9.02
C ARG A 44 4.73 -1.43 8.11
N GLU A 45 5.20 -2.54 8.68
CA GLU A 45 5.45 -3.79 7.96
C GLU A 45 4.16 -4.42 7.43
N ASP A 46 3.07 -4.39 8.20
CA ASP A 46 1.77 -4.91 7.76
C ASP A 46 1.15 -4.04 6.67
N VAL A 47 1.26 -2.71 6.81
CA VAL A 47 0.84 -1.77 5.76
C VAL A 47 1.63 -2.05 4.47
N ALA A 48 2.95 -2.20 4.56
CA ALA A 48 3.79 -2.51 3.40
C ALA A 48 3.40 -3.84 2.72
N LYS A 49 3.10 -4.89 3.50
CA LYS A 49 2.60 -6.17 2.96
C LYS A 49 1.27 -5.99 2.23
N LYS A 50 0.32 -5.25 2.81
CA LYS A 50 -0.98 -4.98 2.20
C LYS A 50 -0.84 -4.20 0.89
N ILE A 51 0.07 -3.22 0.83
CA ILE A 51 0.39 -2.47 -0.40
C ILE A 51 0.99 -3.40 -1.46
N ALA A 52 1.98 -4.22 -1.09
CA ALA A 52 2.62 -5.14 -2.02
C ALA A 52 1.64 -6.17 -2.58
N GLN A 53 0.74 -6.68 -1.74
CA GLN A 53 -0.33 -7.59 -2.17
C GLN A 53 -1.27 -6.91 -3.16
N PHE A 54 -1.72 -5.69 -2.85
CA PHE A 54 -2.55 -4.90 -3.76
C PHE A 54 -1.88 -4.70 -5.14
N TYR A 55 -0.58 -4.36 -5.19
CA TYR A 55 0.14 -4.20 -6.46
C TYR A 55 0.24 -5.49 -7.28
N LYS A 56 0.36 -6.65 -6.62
CA LYS A 56 0.32 -7.95 -7.31
C LYS A 56 -1.06 -8.21 -7.91
N GLU A 57 -2.12 -7.93 -7.15
CA GLU A 57 -3.51 -8.18 -7.58
C GLU A 57 -3.92 -7.33 -8.78
N ILE A 58 -3.47 -6.07 -8.84
CA ILE A 58 -3.79 -5.19 -9.98
C ILE A 58 -2.81 -5.36 -11.16
N HIS A 59 -1.91 -6.36 -11.10
CA HIS A 59 -0.90 -6.67 -12.12
C HIS A 59 -0.03 -5.49 -12.56
N ILE A 60 0.08 -4.43 -11.75
CA ILE A 60 0.82 -3.21 -12.13
C ILE A 60 2.32 -3.49 -12.34
N LEU A 61 2.85 -4.52 -11.67
CA LEU A 61 4.23 -4.98 -11.78
C LEU A 61 4.37 -6.30 -12.58
N SER A 62 3.28 -6.84 -13.11
CA SER A 62 3.24 -8.16 -13.74
C SER A 62 2.93 -8.14 -15.23
N ASN A 63 3.04 -6.98 -15.90
CA ASN A 63 2.93 -6.95 -17.35
C ASN A 63 4.12 -7.72 -17.97
N PRO A 64 3.90 -8.88 -18.61
CA PRO A 64 4.98 -9.68 -19.18
C PRO A 64 5.75 -8.91 -20.27
N HIS A 65 5.09 -7.98 -20.97
CA HIS A 65 5.72 -7.12 -21.97
C HIS A 65 6.73 -6.12 -21.38
N LEU A 66 6.69 -5.84 -20.08
CA LEU A 66 7.65 -4.97 -19.39
C LEU A 66 8.79 -5.74 -18.72
N ARG A 67 8.65 -7.08 -18.58
CA ARG A 67 9.66 -7.93 -17.92
C ARG A 67 10.82 -8.34 -18.82
N GLY A 68 10.81 -7.95 -20.10
CA GLY A 68 11.89 -8.26 -21.03
C GLY A 68 12.09 -9.77 -21.21
N GLU A 69 11.05 -10.57 -20.97
CA GLU A 69 11.03 -11.96 -21.39
C GLU A 69 10.76 -11.93 -22.89
N GLU A 70 11.83 -11.71 -23.67
CA GLU A 70 11.82 -11.96 -25.11
C GLU A 70 11.32 -13.39 -25.31
N HIS A 71 10.34 -13.54 -26.20
CA HIS A 71 9.97 -14.85 -26.72
C HIS A 71 11.22 -15.45 -27.37
N GLU A 72 11.91 -16.34 -26.67
CA GLU A 72 12.79 -17.31 -27.32
C GLU A 72 11.88 -18.25 -28.12
N GLU A 73 11.73 -17.97 -29.41
CA GLU A 73 11.28 -18.94 -30.43
C GLU A 73 12.33 -20.03 -30.66
#